data_AF-A0A966CD82-F1
#
_entry.id   AF-A0A966CD82-F1
#
_cell.length_a   1.000
_cell.length_b   1.000
_cell.length_c   1.000
_cell.angle_alpha   90.00
_cell.angle_beta   90.00
_cell.angle_gamma   90.00
#
_symmetry.space_group_name_H-M   'P 1'
#
loop_
_entity.id
_entity.type
_entity.pdbx_description
1 polymer ?
#
loop_
_entity_poly.entity_id
_entity_poly.type
_entity_poly.pdbx_seq_one_letter_code
_entity_poly.pdbx_strand_id
1 'polypeptide(L)'
;MSTEKLKVHFIGIGGIGVSALARYYLEKGYQISGSDLVSSEITDVLKKLGAKIVIKSKIKNQKSKLQLKIQNLLKQANLIIFSPAVPKNHPDLREAKK
;
A
#
# COMPACT_ATOMS: atom_id res chain seq x y z
N MET A 1 -0.90 1.21 28.84
CA MET A 1 -1.71 1.61 27.66
C MET A 1 -0.89 1.31 26.41
N SER A 2 -1.26 0.29 25.64
CA SER A 2 -0.63 0.03 24.34
C SER A 2 -1.04 1.13 23.37
N THR A 3 -0.11 2.00 22.98
CA THR A 3 -0.33 2.98 21.91
C THR A 3 -0.60 2.22 20.63
N GLU A 4 -1.82 2.32 20.09
CA GLU A 4 -2.16 1.70 18.81
C GLU A 4 -1.24 2.29 17.74
N LYS A 5 -0.45 1.42 17.08
CA LYS A 5 0.49 1.86 16.04
C LYS A 5 -0.29 2.32 14.81
N LEU A 6 0.16 3.43 14.23
CA LEU A 6 -0.47 4.03 13.05
C LEU A 6 -0.54 3.05 11.87
N LYS A 7 -1.59 3.21 11.06
CA LYS A 7 -1.76 2.52 9.79
C LYS A 7 -1.08 3.32 8.70
N VAL A 8 -0.13 2.70 8.00
CA VAL A 8 0.60 3.34 6.90
C VAL A 8 0.23 2.65 5.58
N HIS A 9 -0.15 3.45 4.58
CA HIS A 9 -0.45 2.95 3.25
C HIS A 9 0.59 3.40 2.24
N PHE A 10 1.11 2.47 1.46
CA PHE A 10 2.11 2.73 0.43
C PHE A 10 1.53 2.60 -0.97
N ILE A 11 1.69 3.63 -1.81
CA ILE A 11 1.34 3.56 -3.24
C ILE A 11 2.62 3.31 -4.04
N GLY A 12 2.67 2.18 -4.76
CA GLY A 12 3.89 1.68 -5.41
C GLY A 12 4.83 0.98 -4.41
N ILE A 13 4.26 0.16 -3.51
CA ILE A 13 4.98 -0.46 -2.39
C ILE A 13 6.09 -1.43 -2.83
N GLY A 14 6.03 -1.96 -4.05
CA GLY A 14 7.04 -2.84 -4.64
C GLY A 14 8.27 -2.09 -5.20
N GLY A 15 8.27 -0.76 -5.21
CA GLY A 15 9.44 0.03 -5.60
C GLY A 15 10.56 -0.09 -4.56
N ILE A 16 11.82 -0.20 -5.02
CA ILE A 16 13.01 -0.46 -4.18
C ILE A 16 13.08 0.47 -2.95
N GLY A 17 13.03 1.79 -3.16
CA GLY A 17 13.14 2.75 -2.03
C GLY A 17 11.94 2.72 -1.07
N VAL A 18 10.74 2.56 -1.62
CA VAL A 18 9.49 2.58 -0.83
C VAL A 18 9.33 1.30 -0.01
N SER A 19 9.73 0.17 -0.59
CA SER A 19 9.64 -1.16 0.04
C SER A 19 10.52 -1.31 1.28
N ALA A 20 11.71 -0.70 1.29
CA ALA A 20 12.60 -0.68 2.45
C ALA A 20 11.93 0.01 3.65
N LEU A 21 11.26 1.13 3.40
CA LEU A 21 10.52 1.85 4.44
C LEU A 21 9.29 1.07 4.92
N ALA A 22 8.56 0.43 4.00
CA ALA A 22 7.45 -0.45 4.37
C ALA A 22 7.89 -1.60 5.28
N ARG A 23 9.03 -2.22 4.99
CA ARG A 23 9.64 -3.25 5.83
C ARG A 23 10.05 -2.71 7.20
N TYR A 24 10.70 -1.55 7.24
CA TYR A 24 11.07 -0.91 8.49
C TYR A 24 9.85 -0.67 9.40
N TYR A 25 8.75 -0.14 8.86
CA TYR A 25 7.55 0.07 9.66
C TYR A 25 6.90 -1.24 10.12
N LEU A 26 6.90 -2.29 9.30
CA LEU A 26 6.45 -3.64 9.73
C LEU A 26 7.27 -4.13 10.92
N GLU A 27 8.60 -4.03 10.86
CA GLU A 27 9.51 -4.45 11.94
C GLU A 27 9.29 -3.63 13.23
N LYS A 28 8.81 -2.40 13.12
CA LYS A 28 8.40 -1.56 14.26
C LYS A 28 6.97 -1.80 14.75
N GLY A 29 6.27 -2.78 14.19
CA GLY A 29 4.92 -3.20 14.59
C GLY A 29 3.78 -2.32 14.06
N TYR A 30 4.04 -1.50 13.04
CA TYR A 30 2.98 -0.70 12.40
C TYR A 30 2.12 -1.57 11.47
N GLN A 31 0.88 -1.15 11.28
CA GLN A 31 -0.03 -1.82 10.34
C GLN A 31 0.21 -1.30 8.93
N ILE A 32 0.77 -2.16 8.07
CA ILE A 32 1.14 -1.78 6.71
C ILE A 32 0.16 -2.30 5.69
N SER A 33 -0.22 -1.41 4.79
CA SER A 33 -0.95 -1.75 3.58
C SER A 33 -0.32 -1.07 2.37
N GLY A 34 -0.65 -1.52 1.17
CA GLY A 34 -0.20 -0.84 -0.03
C GLY A 34 -0.82 -1.34 -1.32
N SER A 35 -0.57 -0.61 -2.39
CA SER A 35 -0.96 -0.96 -3.75
C SER A 35 0.24 -1.02 -4.68
N ASP A 36 0.19 -1.92 -5.65
CA ASP A 36 1.14 -1.94 -6.77
C ASP A 36 0.46 -2.38 -8.07
N LEU A 37 1.06 -2.02 -9.20
CA LEU A 37 0.61 -2.44 -10.52
C LEU A 37 0.82 -3.93 -10.71
N VAL A 38 2.01 -4.44 -10.37
CA VAL A 38 2.43 -5.82 -10.62
C VAL A 38 2.94 -6.48 -9.35
N SER A 39 2.79 -7.81 -9.26
CA SER A 39 3.44 -8.57 -8.20
C SER A 39 4.92 -8.74 -8.49
N SER A 40 5.73 -8.66 -7.45
CA SER A 40 7.17 -8.92 -7.45
C SER A 40 7.56 -9.71 -6.20
N GLU A 41 8.78 -10.25 -6.18
CA GLU A 41 9.36 -10.88 -4.98
C GLU A 41 9.27 -9.97 -3.75
N ILE A 42 9.54 -8.67 -3.93
CA ILE A 42 9.42 -7.66 -2.87
C ILE A 42 8.00 -7.64 -2.29
N THR A 43 6.98 -7.56 -3.15
CA THR A 43 5.58 -7.53 -2.69
C THR A 43 5.17 -8.83 -2.00
N ASP A 44 5.73 -9.97 -2.39
CA ASP A 44 5.41 -11.26 -1.80
C ASP A 44 6.11 -11.46 -0.45
N VAL A 45 7.36 -10.99 -0.31
CA VAL A 45 8.05 -10.93 0.98
C VAL A 45 7.30 -10.01 1.95
N LEU A 46 6.91 -8.81 1.53
CA LEU A 46 6.17 -7.89 2.40
C LEU A 46 4.82 -8.47 2.85
N LYS A 47 4.10 -9.19 1.98
CA LYS A 47 2.89 -9.92 2.39
C LYS A 47 3.18 -10.99 3.43
N LYS A 48 4.25 -11.78 3.26
CA LYS A 48 4.67 -12.80 4.23
C LYS A 48 5.00 -12.17 5.59
N LEU A 49 5.55 -10.95 5.59
CA LEU A 49 5.82 -10.16 6.79
C LEU A 49 4.56 -9.48 7.39
N GLY A 50 3.38 -9.67 6.80
CA GLY A 50 2.10 -9.20 7.33
C GLY A 50 1.50 -7.97 6.63
N ALA A 51 2.12 -7.44 5.57
CA ALA A 51 1.54 -6.30 4.85
C ALA A 51 0.30 -6.69 4.03
N LYS A 52 -0.73 -5.84 4.08
CA LYS A 52 -1.94 -5.97 3.24
C LYS A 52 -1.72 -5.30 1.88
N ILE A 53 -1.30 -6.08 0.89
CA ILE A 53 -0.94 -5.55 -0.44
C ILE A 53 -1.99 -5.91 -1.50
N VAL A 54 -2.37 -4.92 -2.31
CA VAL A 54 -3.29 -5.05 -3.45
C VAL A 54 -2.52 -4.92 -4.76
N ILE A 55 -2.57 -5.96 -5.60
CA ILE A 55 -1.91 -5.98 -6.92
C ILE A 55 -2.95 -5.75 -8.03
N LYS A 56 -2.77 -4.72 -8.85
CA LYS A 56 -3.75 -4.31 -9.88
C LYS A 56 -3.78 -5.22 -11.11
N SER A 57 -2.65 -5.79 -11.51
CA SER A 57 -2.57 -6.68 -12.68
C SER A 57 -3.24 -8.02 -12.51
N LYS A 58 -3.39 -8.52 -11.27
CA LYS A 58 -3.85 -9.89 -11.00
C LYS A 58 -5.35 -10.12 -11.26
N ILE A 59 -6.17 -9.10 -11.51
CA ILE A 59 -7.62 -9.28 -11.66
C ILE A 59 -8.21 -8.41 -12.78
N LYS A 60 -8.28 -8.97 -14.00
CA LYS A 60 -8.86 -8.28 -15.18
C LYS A 60 -10.37 -8.00 -15.03
N ASN A 61 -11.11 -8.86 -14.32
CA ASN A 61 -12.59 -8.83 -14.28
C ASN A 61 -13.20 -8.25 -12.98
N GLN A 62 -12.40 -7.70 -12.06
CA GLN A 62 -12.92 -7.16 -10.77
C GLN A 62 -12.33 -5.78 -10.41
N LYS A 63 -12.12 -4.91 -11.42
CA LYS A 63 -11.57 -3.57 -11.21
C LYS A 63 -12.32 -2.78 -10.14
N SER A 64 -13.65 -2.82 -10.13
CA SER A 64 -14.49 -2.09 -9.16
C SER A 64 -14.28 -2.56 -7.72
N LYS A 65 -14.20 -3.88 -7.51
CA LYS A 65 -13.95 -4.46 -6.17
C LYS A 65 -12.55 -4.12 -5.67
N LEU A 66 -11.56 -4.15 -6.56
CA LEU A 66 -10.19 -3.79 -6.24
C LEU A 66 -10.08 -2.32 -5.85
N GLN A 67 -10.74 -1.43 -6.60
CA GLN A 67 -10.77 0.00 -6.32
C GLN A 67 -11.41 0.27 -4.96
N LEU A 68 -12.54 -0.38 -4.66
CA LEU A 68 -13.19 -0.25 -3.35
C LEU A 68 -12.29 -0.74 -2.20
N LYS A 69 -11.53 -1.83 -2.42
CA LYS A 69 -10.56 -2.31 -1.43
C LYS A 69 -9.45 -1.29 -1.17
N ILE A 70 -8.90 -0.69 -2.23
CA ILE A 70 -7.86 0.36 -2.10
C ILE A 70 -8.45 1.58 -1.39
N GLN A 71 -9.64 2.03 -1.77
CA GLN A 71 -10.35 3.14 -1.13
C GLN A 71 -10.52 2.90 0.38
N ASN A 72 -10.99 1.71 0.77
CA ASN A 72 -11.15 1.37 2.17
C ASN A 72 -9.84 1.34 2.95
N LEU A 73 -8.74 0.91 2.32
CA LEU A 73 -7.41 0.93 2.95
C LEU A 73 -6.87 2.35 3.10
N LEU A 74 -7.05 3.20 2.09
CA LEU A 74 -6.65 4.62 2.13
C LEU A 74 -7.40 5.38 3.21
N LYS A 75 -8.73 5.20 3.33
CA LYS A 75 -9.55 5.82 4.38
C LYS A 75 -9.15 5.44 5.80
N GLN A 76 -8.55 4.27 5.98
CA GLN A 76 -8.08 3.79 7.28
C GLN A 76 -6.62 4.20 7.57
N ALA A 77 -5.90 4.72 6.57
CA ALA A 77 -4.50 5.06 6.72
C ALA A 77 -4.35 6.39 7.47
N ASN A 78 -3.46 6.42 8.45
CA ASN A 78 -3.04 7.65 9.12
C ASN A 78 -1.94 8.37 8.34
N LEU A 79 -1.14 7.62 7.58
CA LEU A 79 -0.05 8.13 6.77
C LEU A 79 -0.04 7.44 5.41
N ILE A 80 0.15 8.23 4.35
CA ILE A 80 0.25 7.73 2.98
C ILE A 80 1.64 8.08 2.46
N ILE A 81 2.36 7.07 1.99
CA ILE A 81 3.72 7.20 1.45
C ILE A 81 3.71 6.73 0.00
N PHE A 82 4.36 7.48 -0.88
CA PHE A 82 4.46 7.14 -2.29
C PHE A 82 5.78 7.66 -2.86
N SER A 83 6.23 7.05 -3.95
CA SER A 83 7.40 7.51 -4.69
C SER A 83 7.03 8.67 -5.63
N PRO A 84 7.95 9.63 -5.89
CA PRO A 84 7.81 10.60 -6.98
C PRO A 84 7.53 9.97 -8.36
N ALA A 85 7.90 8.70 -8.55
CA ALA A 85 7.61 7.94 -9.76
C ALA A 85 6.11 7.64 -9.94
N VAL A 86 5.29 7.79 -8.89
CA VAL A 86 3.83 7.68 -8.99
C VAL A 86 3.30 8.97 -9.66
N PRO A 87 2.67 8.90 -10.85
CA PRO A 87 2.21 10.08 -11.55
C PRO A 87 1.19 10.87 -10.70
N LYS A 88 1.25 12.21 -10.74
CA LYS A 88 0.32 13.08 -9.99
C LYS A 88 -1.16 12.75 -10.24
N ASN A 89 -1.46 12.23 -11.42
CA ASN A 89 -2.82 11.88 -11.84
C ASN A 89 -3.28 10.47 -11.43
N HIS A 90 -2.47 9.73 -10.69
CA HIS A 90 -2.73 8.35 -10.29
C HIS A 90 -4.01 8.25 -9.44
N PRO A 91 -4.92 7.28 -9.72
CA PRO A 91 -6.22 7.19 -9.05
C PRO A 91 -6.11 7.09 -7.53
N ASP A 92 -5.14 6.34 -7.02
CA ASP A 92 -4.94 6.17 -5.57
C ASP A 92 -4.50 7.49 -4.92
N LEU A 93 -3.73 8.34 -5.63
CA LEU A 93 -3.33 9.66 -5.11
C LEU A 93 -4.49 10.64 -5.09
N ARG A 94 -5.41 10.57 -6.06
CA ARG A 94 -6.62 11.41 -6.03
C ARG A 94 -7.53 11.00 -4.88
N GLU A 95 -7.63 9.70 -4.63
CA GLU A 95 -8.44 9.18 -3.53
C GLU A 95 -7.83 9.49 -2.17
N ALA A 96 -6.50 9.40 -2.03
CA ALA A 96 -5.76 9.76 -0.82
C ALA A 96 -5.92 11.22 -0.37
N LYS A 97 -6.31 12.12 -1.28
CA LYS A 97 -6.46 13.56 -1.02
C LYS A 97 -7.88 13.98 -0.67
N LYS A 98 -8.84 13.05 -0.69
CA LYS A 98 -10.23 13.29 -0.29
C LYS A 98 -10.36 13.15 1.22
#